data_AF-A0A3B0UYT3-F1
#
_entry.id   AF-A0A3B0UYT3-F1
#
_cell.length_a   1.000
_cell.length_b   1.000
_cell.length_c   1.000
_cell.angle_alpha   90.00
_cell.angle_beta   90.00
_cell.angle_gamma   90.00
#
_symmetry.space_group_name_H-M   'P 1'
#
loop_
_entity.id
_entity.type
_entity.pdbx_description
1 polymer ?
#
loop_
_entity_poly.entity_id
_entity_poly.type
_entity_poly.pdbx_seq_one_letter_code
_entity_poly.pdbx_strand_id
1 'polypeptide(L)'
;MMRQQFMNRLRSWLTPPVFPYAEEKTRQAYLVNLMLQAGVVFIVATLFILPWISTASNFGRFLGAMMTVLASIAVSKVLLNRGLVQAAGFFLSTVIWLTFAVITVIEPEGLFGTPFLGTVALAPLIAGFVSGTRSSIVITILNWLLGGFLVWLEVSGRLPITVDYNPLSRFLALMVMFSAFPLLIYIWRRNFDE
;
A
#
# COMPACT_ATOMS: atom_id res chain seq x y z
N MET A 1 16.89 12.57 31.74
CA MET A 1 15.40 12.63 31.73
C MET A 1 14.79 12.78 30.33
N MET A 2 15.25 13.69 29.46
CA MET A 2 14.63 13.94 28.13
C MET A 2 14.56 12.70 27.20
N ARG A 3 15.57 11.83 27.21
CA ARG A 3 15.61 10.59 26.41
C ARG A 3 14.52 9.57 26.79
N GLN A 4 14.18 9.46 28.08
CA GLN A 4 13.16 8.52 28.56
C GLN A 4 11.73 8.98 28.20
N GLN A 5 11.45 10.28 28.29
CA GLN A 5 10.16 10.83 27.87
C GLN A 5 9.93 10.67 26.36
N PHE A 6 10.97 10.87 25.55
CA PHE A 6 10.91 10.65 24.11
C PHE A 6 10.62 9.18 23.77
N MET A 7 11.35 8.24 24.38
CA MET A 7 11.15 6.81 24.16
C MET A 7 9.74 6.35 24.56
N ASN A 8 9.19 6.89 25.66
CA ASN A 8 7.85 6.55 26.10
C ASN A 8 6.76 7.08 25.15
N ARG A 9 6.93 8.30 24.61
CA ARG A 9 6.03 8.86 23.60
C ARG A 9 6.09 8.09 22.28
N LEU A 10 7.29 7.65 21.87
CA LEU A 10 7.45 6.85 20.66
C LEU A 10 6.77 5.49 20.83
N ARG A 11 6.96 4.86 21.98
CA ARG A 11 6.34 3.56 22.31
C ARG A 11 4.83 3.66 22.35
N SER A 12 4.26 4.69 22.99
CA SER A 12 2.81 4.89 23.05
C SER A 12 2.20 5.19 21.68
N TRP A 13 2.95 5.85 20.80
CA TRP A 13 2.51 6.10 19.43
C TRP A 13 2.54 4.83 18.57
N LEU A 14 3.52 3.94 18.78
CA LEU A 14 3.61 2.67 18.05
C LEU A 14 2.59 1.63 18.53
N THR A 15 2.14 1.69 19.77
CA THR A 15 1.11 0.78 20.28
C THR A 15 -0.25 1.02 19.61
N PRO A 16 -0.96 -0.04 19.19
CA PRO A 16 -2.33 0.10 18.70
C PRO A 16 -3.28 0.53 19.84
N PRO A 17 -4.35 1.29 19.54
CA PRO A 17 -5.35 1.63 20.53
C PRO A 17 -6.17 0.37 20.91
N VAL A 18 -6.47 0.24 22.21
CA VAL A 18 -7.26 -0.86 22.77
C VAL A 18 -8.63 -0.34 23.20
N PHE A 19 -9.70 -1.02 22.80
CA PHE A 19 -11.09 -0.67 23.13
C PHE A 19 -11.67 -1.72 24.10
N PRO A 20 -11.84 -1.41 25.40
CA PRO A 20 -12.19 -2.40 26.43
C PRO A 20 -13.50 -3.16 26.20
N TYR A 21 -14.46 -2.54 25.52
CA TYR A 21 -15.81 -3.11 25.30
C TYR A 21 -16.05 -3.50 23.83
N ALA A 22 -15.01 -3.50 23.00
CA ALA A 22 -15.12 -3.79 21.56
C ALA A 22 -13.89 -4.57 21.09
N GLU A 23 -13.89 -5.87 21.35
CA GLU A 23 -12.82 -6.79 20.98
C GLU A 23 -12.54 -6.79 19.47
N GLU A 24 -13.59 -6.92 18.65
CA GLU A 24 -13.48 -6.85 17.19
C GLU A 24 -12.85 -5.55 16.70
N LYS A 25 -13.23 -4.41 17.32
CA LYS A 25 -12.66 -3.10 16.99
C LYS A 25 -11.18 -3.01 17.38
N THR A 26 -10.81 -3.61 18.51
CA THR A 26 -9.42 -3.69 18.99
C THR A 26 -8.57 -4.54 18.04
N ARG A 27 -9.10 -5.68 17.59
CA ARG A 27 -8.44 -6.57 16.63
C ARG A 27 -8.25 -5.91 15.27
N GLN A 28 -9.27 -5.22 14.77
CA GLN A 28 -9.15 -4.41 13.55
C GLN A 28 -8.13 -3.27 13.72
N ALA A 29 -8.13 -2.60 14.87
CA ALA A 29 -7.16 -1.53 15.14
C ALA A 29 -5.72 -2.03 15.19
N TYR A 30 -5.52 -3.23 15.74
CA TYR A 30 -4.24 -3.93 15.71
C TYR A 30 -3.80 -4.21 14.27
N LEU A 31 -4.67 -4.80 13.45
CA LEU A 31 -4.39 -5.09 12.04
C LEU A 31 -4.02 -3.83 11.25
N VAL A 32 -4.81 -2.76 11.38
CA VAL A 32 -4.52 -1.47 10.72
C VAL A 32 -3.18 -0.94 11.18
N ASN A 33 -2.91 -0.94 12.49
CA ASN A 33 -1.62 -0.47 13.02
C ASN A 33 -0.43 -1.27 12.48
N LEU A 34 -0.57 -2.59 12.42
CA LEU A 34 0.46 -3.48 11.89
C LEU A 34 0.71 -3.18 10.42
N MET A 35 -0.33 -2.99 9.61
CA MET A 35 -0.20 -2.61 8.21
C MET A 35 0.47 -1.25 8.03
N LEU A 36 0.15 -0.26 8.89
CA LEU A 36 0.83 1.03 8.88
C LEU A 36 2.32 0.87 9.19
N GLN A 37 2.68 0.07 10.20
CA GLN A 37 4.08 -0.19 10.55
C GLN A 37 4.83 -0.94 9.45
N ALA A 38 4.24 -1.99 8.90
CA ALA A 38 4.79 -2.73 7.77
C ALA A 38 5.00 -1.81 6.56
N GLY A 39 4.04 -0.93 6.28
CA GLY A 39 4.15 0.10 5.24
C GLY A 39 5.33 1.05 5.47
N VAL A 40 5.55 1.52 6.70
CA VAL A 40 6.72 2.35 7.03
C VAL A 40 8.03 1.60 6.81
N VAL A 41 8.14 0.36 7.31
CA VAL A 41 9.34 -0.46 7.11
C VAL A 41 9.62 -0.68 5.63
N PHE A 42 8.57 -0.97 4.85
CA PHE A 42 8.67 -1.15 3.40
C PHE A 42 9.17 0.13 2.71
N ILE A 43 8.58 1.29 3.01
CA ILE A 43 9.02 2.58 2.46
C ILE A 43 10.49 2.85 2.78
N VAL A 44 10.89 2.65 4.04
CA VAL A 44 12.29 2.85 4.46
C VAL A 44 13.22 1.91 3.69
N ALA A 45 12.89 0.62 3.61
CA ALA A 45 13.69 -0.36 2.86
C ALA A 45 13.81 0.02 1.37
N THR A 46 12.70 0.43 0.75
CA THR A 46 12.71 0.89 -0.65
C THR A 46 13.53 2.17 -0.82
N LEU A 47 13.51 3.12 0.12
CA LEU A 47 14.33 4.34 0.03
C LEU A 47 15.84 4.04 0.05
N PHE A 48 16.27 3.00 0.77
CA PHE A 48 17.65 2.55 0.75
C PHE A 48 18.07 1.94 -0.59
N ILE A 49 17.14 1.26 -1.27
CA ILE A 49 17.41 0.59 -2.56
C ILE A 49 17.25 1.56 -3.73
N LEU A 50 16.37 2.55 -3.62
CA LEU A 50 15.95 3.45 -4.70
C LEU A 50 17.13 4.05 -5.51
N PRO A 51 18.21 4.59 -4.89
CA PRO A 51 19.32 5.18 -5.63
C PRO A 51 20.03 4.20 -6.58
N TRP A 52 19.92 2.90 -6.33
CA TRP A 52 20.59 1.84 -7.11
C TRP A 52 19.74 1.34 -8.28
N ILE A 53 18.42 1.53 -8.22
CA ILE A 53 17.47 0.97 -9.19
C ILE A 53 16.74 2.04 -10.01
N SER A 54 16.74 3.31 -9.56
CA SER A 54 16.05 4.39 -10.22
C SER A 54 16.92 5.10 -11.25
N THR A 55 16.32 5.47 -12.39
CA THR A 55 16.90 6.43 -13.33
C THR A 55 16.55 7.87 -12.93
N ALA A 56 17.30 8.86 -13.43
CA ALA A 56 17.00 10.27 -13.21
C ALA A 56 15.58 10.67 -13.65
N SER A 57 15.02 10.01 -14.67
CA SER A 57 13.67 10.26 -15.18
C SER A 57 12.56 9.78 -14.22
N ASN A 58 12.83 8.72 -13.45
CA ASN A 58 11.80 8.05 -12.64
C ASN A 58 11.95 8.33 -11.14
N PHE A 59 13.12 8.78 -10.69
CA PHE A 59 13.42 9.06 -9.28
C PHE A 59 12.39 9.98 -8.62
N GLY A 60 12.08 11.12 -9.25
CA GLY A 60 11.13 12.09 -8.70
C GLY A 60 9.71 11.53 -8.55
N ARG A 61 9.31 10.63 -9.46
CA ARG A 61 7.98 9.98 -9.43
C ARG A 61 7.89 8.96 -8.30
N PHE A 62 8.88 8.08 -8.19
CA PHE A 62 8.97 7.13 -7.08
C PHE A 62 9.00 7.84 -5.75
N LEU A 63 9.82 8.89 -5.62
CA LEU A 63 9.88 9.69 -4.41
C LEU A 63 8.52 10.34 -4.10
N GLY A 64 7.85 10.92 -5.10
CA GLY A 64 6.50 11.49 -4.94
C GLY A 64 5.46 10.46 -4.48
N ALA A 65 5.47 9.26 -5.06
CA ALA A 65 4.61 8.16 -4.64
C ALA A 65 4.88 7.75 -3.18
N MET A 66 6.15 7.60 -2.82
CA MET A 66 6.54 7.24 -1.45
C MET A 66 6.15 8.30 -0.43
N MET A 67 6.34 9.58 -0.76
CA MET A 67 5.90 10.70 0.10
C MET A 67 4.38 10.74 0.24
N THR A 68 3.65 10.43 -0.82
CA THR A 68 2.17 10.34 -0.79
C THR A 68 1.69 9.22 0.13
N VAL A 69 2.29 8.02 0.02
CA VAL A 69 1.96 6.89 0.89
C VAL A 69 2.41 7.16 2.33
N LEU A 70 3.56 7.79 2.54
CA LEU A 70 4.02 8.15 3.89
C LEU A 70 3.08 9.16 4.56
N ALA A 71 2.63 10.17 3.82
CA ALA A 71 1.65 11.14 4.30
C ALA A 71 0.31 10.44 4.62
N SER A 72 -0.13 9.49 3.79
CA SER A 72 -1.37 8.76 4.02
C SER A 72 -1.29 7.86 5.25
N ILE A 73 -0.15 7.20 5.48
CA ILE A 73 0.13 6.43 6.70
C ILE A 73 0.02 7.34 7.93
N ALA A 74 0.61 8.54 7.88
CA ALA A 74 0.53 9.50 9.00
C ALA A 74 -0.92 9.90 9.29
N VAL A 75 -1.71 10.22 8.26
CA VAL A 75 -3.14 10.57 8.40
C VAL A 75 -3.95 9.38 8.93
N SER A 76 -3.79 8.17 8.37
CA SER A 76 -4.44 6.96 8.86
C SER A 76 -4.08 6.67 10.31
N LYS A 77 -2.84 6.92 10.73
CA LYS A 77 -2.42 6.76 12.13
C LYS A 77 -3.13 7.75 13.05
N VAL A 78 -3.31 9.00 12.61
CA VAL A 78 -4.10 10.00 13.35
C VAL A 78 -5.57 9.56 13.47
N LEU A 79 -6.18 9.08 12.38
CA LEU A 79 -7.55 8.56 12.39
C LEU A 79 -7.69 7.35 13.33
N LEU A 80 -6.73 6.43 13.29
CA LEU A 80 -6.68 5.27 14.15
C LEU A 80 -6.61 5.65 15.63
N ASN A 81 -5.73 6.59 15.98
CA ASN A 81 -5.58 7.08 17.35
C ASN A 81 -6.83 7.85 17.84
N ARG A 82 -7.66 8.39 16.93
CA ARG A 82 -8.97 8.98 17.24
C ARG A 82 -10.09 7.93 17.38
N GLY A 83 -9.78 6.64 17.22
CA GLY A 83 -10.74 5.55 17.30
C GLY A 83 -11.57 5.33 16.04
N LEU A 84 -11.24 6.00 14.93
CA LEU A 84 -11.88 5.86 13.62
C LEU A 84 -11.20 4.74 12.81
N VAL A 85 -11.25 3.51 13.34
CA VAL A 85 -10.50 2.35 12.82
C VAL A 85 -10.84 2.04 11.36
N GLN A 86 -12.14 1.93 11.03
CA GLN A 86 -12.59 1.62 9.67
C GLN A 86 -12.24 2.73 8.68
N ALA A 87 -12.37 3.99 9.09
CA ALA A 87 -12.02 5.12 8.24
C ALA A 87 -10.50 5.17 7.96
N ALA A 88 -9.67 4.89 8.97
CA ALA A 88 -8.22 4.81 8.81
C ALA A 88 -7.82 3.75 7.77
N GLY A 89 -8.49 2.60 7.83
CA GLY A 89 -8.29 1.53 6.87
C GLY A 89 -8.73 1.88 5.46
N PHE A 90 -9.96 2.37 5.33
CA PHE A 90 -10.53 2.73 4.04
C PHE A 90 -9.68 3.81 3.36
N PHE A 91 -9.29 4.84 4.11
CA PHE A 91 -8.42 5.91 3.62
C PHE A 91 -7.07 5.37 3.14
N LEU A 92 -6.40 4.52 3.94
CA LEU A 92 -5.11 3.93 3.58
C LEU A 92 -5.23 3.14 2.27
N SER A 93 -6.20 2.21 2.20
CA SER A 93 -6.40 1.36 1.03
C SER A 93 -6.75 2.16 -0.23
N THR A 94 -7.55 3.23 -0.08
CA THR A 94 -7.93 4.11 -1.19
C THR A 94 -6.74 4.90 -1.71
N VAL A 95 -5.91 5.46 -0.82
CA VAL A 95 -4.73 6.23 -1.26
C VAL A 95 -3.69 5.33 -1.90
N ILE A 96 -3.46 4.12 -1.36
CA ILE A 96 -2.57 3.13 -1.98
C ILE A 96 -3.06 2.77 -3.39
N TRP A 97 -4.35 2.46 -3.52
CA TRP A 97 -4.95 2.15 -4.82
C TRP A 97 -4.84 3.31 -5.81
N LEU A 98 -5.21 4.52 -5.39
CA LEU A 98 -5.11 5.73 -6.23
C LEU A 98 -3.66 6.01 -6.65
N THR A 99 -2.71 5.84 -5.74
CA THR A 99 -1.29 6.06 -6.03
C THR A 99 -0.83 5.12 -7.15
N PHE A 100 -1.12 3.83 -7.04
CA PHE A 100 -0.76 2.89 -8.12
C PHE A 100 -1.52 3.15 -9.41
N ALA A 101 -2.83 3.39 -9.33
CA ALA A 101 -3.65 3.65 -10.52
C ALA A 101 -3.19 4.91 -11.28
N VAL A 102 -2.88 6.00 -10.57
CA VAL A 102 -2.37 7.24 -11.17
C VAL A 102 -1.02 7.01 -11.83
N ILE A 103 -0.11 6.29 -11.16
CA ILE A 103 1.19 5.96 -11.75
C ILE A 103 1.01 5.10 -13.01
N THR A 104 0.16 4.06 -12.95
CA THR A 104 -0.14 3.21 -14.11
C THR A 104 -0.68 3.99 -15.30
N VAL A 105 -1.56 4.97 -15.09
CA VAL A 105 -2.19 5.72 -16.19
C VAL A 105 -1.21 6.74 -16.79
N ILE A 106 -0.35 7.35 -15.98
CA ILE A 106 0.61 8.35 -16.43
C ILE A 106 1.85 7.70 -17.07
N GLU A 107 2.21 6.50 -16.64
CA GLU A 107 3.39 5.81 -17.14
C GLU A 107 3.12 5.07 -18.46
N PRO A 108 4.12 5.05 -19.36
CA PRO A 108 4.00 4.36 -20.64
C PRO A 108 3.82 2.85 -20.47
N GLU A 109 4.15 2.31 -19.29
CA GLU A 109 4.13 0.88 -18.99
C GLU A 109 2.73 0.25 -19.06
N GLY A 110 1.68 1.05 -18.83
CA GLY A 110 0.28 0.62 -18.92
C GLY A 110 -0.01 -0.69 -18.20
N LEU A 111 -0.58 -1.66 -18.91
CA LEU A 111 -1.00 -2.97 -18.38
C LEU A 111 0.16 -3.88 -17.95
N PHE A 112 1.37 -3.66 -18.46
CA PHE A 112 2.53 -4.51 -18.14
C PHE A 112 3.39 -3.93 -17.02
N GLY A 113 3.07 -2.70 -16.60
CA GLY A 113 3.77 -1.99 -15.56
C GLY A 113 3.62 -2.63 -14.19
N THR A 114 4.70 -2.61 -13.45
CA THR A 114 4.72 -3.03 -12.04
C THR A 114 3.67 -2.31 -11.17
N PRO A 115 3.37 -1.01 -11.38
CA PRO A 115 2.29 -0.33 -10.69
C PRO A 115 0.91 -0.96 -10.95
N PHE A 116 0.62 -1.41 -12.17
CA PHE A 116 -0.67 -2.04 -12.50
C PHE A 116 -0.82 -3.37 -11.75
N LEU A 117 0.23 -4.19 -11.74
CA LEU A 117 0.25 -5.44 -10.97
C LEU A 117 0.06 -5.18 -9.47
N GLY A 118 0.68 -4.14 -8.92
CA GLY A 118 0.44 -3.70 -7.55
C GLY A 118 -1.01 -3.31 -7.30
N THR A 119 -1.62 -2.59 -8.25
CA THR A 119 -3.03 -2.20 -8.18
C THR A 119 -3.96 -3.42 -8.19
N VAL A 120 -3.72 -4.39 -9.08
CA VAL A 120 -4.58 -5.57 -9.23
C VAL A 120 -4.40 -6.58 -8.11
N ALA A 121 -3.17 -6.79 -7.65
CA ALA A 121 -2.86 -7.91 -6.75
C ALA A 121 -2.74 -7.47 -5.28
N LEU A 122 -2.03 -6.37 -4.97
CA LEU A 122 -1.81 -5.93 -3.59
C LEU A 122 -2.97 -5.10 -3.04
N ALA A 123 -3.53 -4.17 -3.83
CA ALA A 123 -4.53 -3.23 -3.31
C ALA A 123 -5.83 -3.90 -2.82
N PRO A 124 -6.44 -4.90 -3.51
CA PRO A 124 -7.64 -5.57 -3.02
C PRO A 124 -7.39 -6.36 -1.75
N LEU A 125 -6.20 -6.96 -1.63
CA LEU A 125 -5.80 -7.65 -0.41
C LEU A 125 -5.73 -6.66 0.73
N ILE A 126 -4.93 -5.60 0.60
CA ILE A 126 -4.79 -4.58 1.65
C ILE A 126 -6.17 -4.02 2.04
N ALA A 127 -7.06 -3.73 1.08
CA ALA A 127 -8.42 -3.32 1.39
C ALA A 127 -9.24 -4.37 2.15
N GLY A 128 -9.17 -5.64 1.75
CA GLY A 128 -9.86 -6.73 2.45
C GLY A 128 -9.35 -6.92 3.87
N PHE A 129 -8.04 -6.83 4.04
CA PHE A 129 -7.34 -6.96 5.31
C PHE A 129 -7.66 -5.85 6.30
N VAL A 130 -7.63 -4.61 5.82
CA VAL A 130 -7.67 -3.43 6.69
C VAL A 130 -9.10 -2.90 6.86
N SER A 131 -9.93 -3.05 5.83
CA SER A 131 -11.24 -2.40 5.72
C SER A 131 -12.39 -3.40 5.48
N GLY A 132 -12.10 -4.70 5.50
CA GLY A 132 -13.07 -5.78 5.33
C GLY A 132 -13.48 -6.07 3.89
N THR A 133 -14.31 -7.10 3.74
CA THR A 133 -14.73 -7.67 2.44
C THR A 133 -15.35 -6.65 1.50
N ARG A 134 -16.20 -5.73 2.00
CA ARG A 134 -16.87 -4.72 1.17
C ARG A 134 -15.85 -3.83 0.45
N SER A 135 -14.82 -3.40 1.16
CA SER A 135 -13.76 -2.55 0.58
C SER A 135 -12.96 -3.30 -0.47
N SER A 136 -12.66 -4.59 -0.23
CA SER A 136 -11.99 -5.45 -1.22
C SER A 136 -12.80 -5.59 -2.52
N ILE A 137 -14.12 -5.79 -2.41
CA ILE A 137 -15.01 -5.87 -3.57
C ILE A 137 -15.01 -4.55 -4.36
N VAL A 138 -15.13 -3.41 -3.67
CA VAL A 138 -15.09 -2.09 -4.32
C VAL A 138 -13.78 -1.89 -5.07
N ILE A 139 -12.63 -2.15 -4.44
CA ILE A 139 -11.32 -2.03 -5.10
C ILE A 139 -11.20 -3.01 -6.28
N THR A 140 -11.74 -4.22 -6.16
CA THR A 140 -11.72 -5.21 -7.25
C THR A 140 -12.51 -4.71 -8.46
N ILE A 141 -13.69 -4.13 -8.25
CA ILE A 141 -14.49 -3.54 -9.33
C ILE A 141 -13.72 -2.37 -9.96
N LEU A 142 -13.12 -1.50 -9.15
CA LEU A 142 -12.29 -0.39 -9.64
C LEU A 142 -11.09 -0.88 -10.46
N ASN A 143 -10.48 -2.01 -10.08
CA ASN A 143 -9.41 -2.63 -10.86
C ASN A 143 -9.89 -3.14 -12.22
N TRP A 144 -11.09 -3.72 -12.29
CA TRP A 144 -11.66 -4.14 -13.56
C TRP A 144 -11.95 -2.94 -14.47
N LEU A 145 -12.48 -1.85 -13.90
CA LEU A 145 -12.70 -0.61 -14.64
C LEU A 145 -11.37 0.00 -15.13
N LEU A 146 -10.35 0.03 -14.29
CA LEU A 146 -9.01 0.51 -14.66
C LEU A 146 -8.40 -0.36 -15.76
N GLY A 147 -8.45 -1.69 -15.62
CA GLY A 147 -7.95 -2.62 -16.63
C GLY A 147 -8.69 -2.47 -17.96
N GLY A 148 -10.02 -2.40 -17.94
CA GLY A 148 -10.83 -2.16 -19.15
C GLY A 148 -10.53 -0.81 -19.81
N PHE A 149 -10.32 0.24 -19.01
CA PHE A 149 -9.92 1.55 -19.50
C PHE A 149 -8.55 1.52 -20.19
N LEU A 150 -7.56 0.84 -19.59
CA LEU A 150 -6.22 0.71 -20.16
C LEU A 150 -6.23 -0.14 -21.44
N VAL A 151 -6.98 -1.25 -21.48
CA VAL A 151 -7.18 -2.05 -22.70
C VAL A 151 -7.79 -1.19 -23.82
N TRP A 152 -8.80 -0.38 -23.50
CA TRP A 152 -9.41 0.52 -24.48
C TRP A 152 -8.41 1.58 -24.99
N LEU A 153 -7.56 2.13 -24.13
CA LEU A 153 -6.48 3.04 -24.54
C LEU A 153 -5.44 2.37 -25.44
N GLU A 154 -5.09 1.11 -25.17
CA GLU A 154 -4.16 0.33 -25.99
C GLU A 154 -4.75 0.02 -27.37
N VAL A 155 -5.97 -0.50 -27.42
CA VAL A 155 -6.66 -0.81 -28.69
C VAL A 155 -6.93 0.44 -29.53
N SER A 156 -7.12 1.60 -28.90
CA SER A 156 -7.29 2.89 -29.60
C SER A 156 -5.97 3.54 -30.04
N GLY A 157 -4.83 2.89 -29.81
CA GLY A 157 -3.51 3.39 -30.19
C GLY A 157 -3.01 4.57 -29.35
N ARG A 158 -3.62 4.82 -28.19
CA ARG A 158 -3.24 5.91 -27.27
C ARG A 158 -2.15 5.51 -26.27
N LEU A 159 -1.93 4.20 -26.09
CA LEU A 159 -0.82 3.66 -25.31
C LEU A 159 0.15 2.89 -26.21
N PRO A 160 1.47 3.02 -25.99
CA PRO A 160 2.46 2.25 -26.72
C PRO A 160 2.41 0.75 -26.33
N ILE A 161 2.41 -0.13 -27.32
CA ILE A 161 2.30 -1.60 -27.13
C ILE A 161 3.62 -2.20 -26.59
N THR A 162 4.76 -1.52 -26.80
CA THR A 162 6.08 -2.00 -26.39
C THR A 162 6.81 -0.93 -25.59
N VAL A 163 6.98 -1.18 -24.29
CA VAL A 163 7.94 -0.45 -23.46
C VAL A 163 9.13 -1.38 -23.22
N ASP A 164 10.33 -0.86 -23.43
CA ASP A 164 11.55 -1.61 -23.15
C ASP A 164 11.86 -1.52 -21.66
N TYR A 165 12.07 -2.66 -21.01
CA TYR A 165 12.24 -2.75 -19.56
C TYR A 165 13.60 -3.31 -19.21
N ASN A 166 14.22 -2.76 -18.16
CA ASN A 166 15.34 -3.42 -17.54
C ASN A 166 14.84 -4.69 -16.82
N PRO A 167 15.25 -5.90 -17.25
CA PRO A 167 14.74 -7.15 -16.70
C PRO A 167 15.09 -7.32 -15.22
N LEU A 168 16.24 -6.79 -14.77
CA LEU A 168 16.65 -6.85 -13.37
C LEU A 168 15.73 -5.99 -12.49
N SER A 169 15.43 -4.76 -12.90
CA SER A 169 14.53 -3.88 -12.15
C SER A 169 13.13 -4.47 -12.03
N ARG A 170 12.61 -5.05 -13.12
CA ARG A 170 11.31 -5.73 -13.13
C ARG A 170 11.31 -6.95 -12.22
N PHE A 171 12.34 -7.79 -12.29
CA PHE A 171 12.48 -8.95 -11.42
C PHE A 171 12.51 -8.56 -9.94
N LEU A 172 13.33 -7.58 -9.55
CA LEU A 172 13.43 -7.11 -8.16
C LEU A 172 12.10 -6.54 -7.67
N ALA A 173 11.42 -5.73 -8.48
CA ALA A 173 10.13 -5.17 -8.11
C ALA A 173 9.06 -6.26 -7.94
N LEU A 174 9.04 -7.28 -8.80
CA LEU A 174 8.15 -8.43 -8.65
C LEU A 174 8.51 -9.28 -7.43
N MET A 175 9.79 -9.52 -7.13
CA MET A 175 10.19 -10.24 -5.91
C MET A 175 9.70 -9.51 -4.66
N VAL A 176 9.90 -8.20 -4.60
CA VAL A 176 9.45 -7.37 -3.49
C VAL A 176 7.92 -7.41 -3.38
N MET A 177 7.20 -7.22 -4.49
CA MET A 177 5.74 -7.29 -4.54
C MET A 177 5.21 -8.65 -4.09
N PHE A 178 5.78 -9.74 -4.61
CA PHE A 178 5.30 -11.09 -4.32
C PHE A 178 5.69 -11.57 -2.92
N SER A 179 6.79 -11.06 -2.35
CA SER A 179 7.16 -11.34 -0.95
C SER A 179 6.19 -10.72 0.07
N ALA A 180 5.40 -9.73 -0.33
CA ALA A 180 4.36 -9.16 0.53
C ALA A 180 3.19 -10.13 0.75
N PHE A 181 2.85 -11.02 -0.21
CA PHE A 181 1.70 -11.92 -0.05
C PHE A 181 1.87 -12.92 1.10
N PRO A 182 2.98 -13.69 1.21
CA PRO A 182 3.17 -14.60 2.33
C PRO A 182 3.12 -13.88 3.68
N LEU A 183 3.67 -12.66 3.75
CA LEU A 183 3.63 -11.83 4.96
C LEU A 183 2.19 -11.45 5.31
N LEU A 184 1.42 -10.95 4.35
CA LEU A 184 0.01 -10.60 4.54
C LEU A 184 -0.84 -11.82 4.96
N ILE A 185 -0.64 -12.97 4.30
CA ILE A 185 -1.34 -14.22 4.63
C ILE A 185 -0.95 -14.73 6.02
N TYR A 186 0.34 -14.69 6.37
CA TYR A 186 0.82 -15.08 7.70
C TYR A 186 0.19 -14.22 8.79
N ILE A 187 0.17 -12.89 8.60
CA ILE A 187 -0.48 -11.94 9.50
C ILE A 187 -1.98 -12.21 9.59
N TRP A 188 -2.63 -12.51 8.46
CA TRP A 188 -4.05 -12.88 8.43
C TRP A 188 -4.32 -14.04 9.37
N ARG A 189 -3.67 -15.16 9.08
CA ARG A 189 -3.96 -16.44 9.67
C ARG A 189 -3.73 -16.39 11.17
N ARG A 190 -2.60 -15.80 11.58
CA ARG A 190 -2.27 -15.61 12.99
C ARG A 190 -3.34 -14.82 13.74
N ASN A 191 -3.95 -13.81 13.11
CA ASN A 191 -4.99 -13.04 13.78
C ASN A 191 -6.32 -13.79 13.87
N PHE A 192 -6.63 -14.77 13.00
CA PHE A 192 -7.93 -15.50 12.98
C PHE A 192 -7.90 -16.87 13.70
N ASP A 193 -6.73 -17.48 13.85
CA ASP A 193 -6.57 -18.77 14.51
C ASP A 193 -6.27 -18.65 16.03
N GLU A 194 -6.08 -17.44 16.56
CA GLU A 194 -5.94 -17.09 17.99
C GLU A 194 -7.16 -16.29 18.49
#